data_AF-A0A936SZW6-F1
#
_entry.id   AF-A0A936SZW6-F1
#
_cell.length_a   1.000
_cell.length_b   1.000
_cell.length_c   1.000
_cell.angle_alpha   90.00
_cell.angle_beta   90.00
_cell.angle_gamma   90.00
#
_symmetry.space_group_name_H-M   'P 1'
#
loop_
_entity.id
_entity.type
_entity.pdbx_description
1 polymer ?
#
loop_
_entity_poly.entity_id
_entity_poly.type
_entity_poly.pdbx_seq_one_letter_code
_entity_poly.pdbx_strand_id
1 'polypeptide(L)'
;MTPKVRPVVRDEREWVWHTFAGTSINAVLARLLTHASGLGTSVSNLSVKIRSVGAGAKDAVVRVHEMLVEGDLPSVEEWGEFDATKRSALLSAFQECLPSEKEQAFLRDSLLDAQGAMEWARK
;
A
#
# COMPACT_ATOMS: atom_id res chain seq x y z
N MET A 1 -22.81 9.79 -3.75
CA MET A 1 -21.92 9.69 -4.93
C MET A 1 -20.93 8.58 -4.63
N THR A 2 -20.84 7.55 -5.47
CA THR A 2 -19.75 6.57 -5.34
C THR A 2 -18.42 7.31 -5.57
N PRO A 3 -17.42 7.18 -4.69
CA PRO A 3 -16.12 7.81 -4.90
C PRO A 3 -15.59 7.44 -6.30
N LYS A 4 -14.99 8.40 -7.01
CA LYS A 4 -14.44 8.17 -8.35
C LYS A 4 -13.11 7.44 -8.22
N VAL A 5 -13.17 6.16 -7.85
CA VAL A 5 -12.02 5.29 -7.70
C VAL A 5 -11.39 5.04 -9.08
N ARG A 6 -10.06 5.13 -9.16
CA ARG A 6 -9.31 4.80 -10.39
C ARG A 6 -9.57 3.35 -10.83
N PRO A 7 -9.42 3.02 -12.13
CA PRO A 7 -9.87 1.75 -12.68
C PRO A 7 -9.28 0.51 -11.98
N VAL A 8 -10.14 -0.45 -11.67
CA VAL A 8 -9.78 -1.77 -11.15
C VAL A 8 -10.24 -2.83 -12.15
N VAL A 9 -9.27 -3.52 -12.78
CA VAL A 9 -9.51 -4.49 -13.85
C VAL A 9 -9.23 -5.89 -13.32
N ARG A 10 -10.06 -6.85 -13.69
CA ARG A 10 -9.81 -8.27 -13.40
C ARG A 10 -8.99 -8.88 -14.52
N ASP A 11 -7.91 -9.56 -14.14
CA ASP A 11 -7.16 -10.49 -14.97
C ASP A 11 -7.47 -11.95 -14.52
N GLU A 12 -6.98 -12.96 -15.24
CA GLU A 12 -7.28 -14.37 -14.99
C GLU A 12 -6.96 -14.83 -13.55
N ARG A 13 -5.93 -14.23 -12.93
CA ARG A 13 -5.39 -14.65 -11.63
C ARG A 13 -5.36 -13.54 -10.57
N GLU A 14 -5.61 -12.30 -10.96
CA GLU A 14 -5.44 -11.15 -10.07
C GLU A 14 -6.37 -9.99 -10.44
N TRP A 15 -6.56 -9.07 -9.51
CA TRP A 15 -7.13 -7.75 -9.80
C TRP A 15 -6.01 -6.72 -9.89
N VAL A 16 -6.11 -5.81 -10.85
CA VAL A 16 -5.13 -4.75 -11.09
C VAL A 16 -5.81 -3.40 -10.88
N TRP A 17 -5.35 -2.68 -9.86
CA TRP A 17 -5.72 -1.29 -9.63
C TRP A 17 -4.73 -0.38 -10.35
N HIS A 18 -5.17 0.32 -11.40
CA HIS A 18 -4.32 1.20 -12.21
C HIS A 18 -4.22 2.59 -11.58
N THR A 19 -3.14 2.84 -10.86
CA THR A 19 -2.99 4.00 -9.97
C THR A 19 -2.13 5.12 -10.55
N PHE A 20 -1.09 4.76 -11.31
CA PHE A 20 -0.08 5.68 -11.87
C PHE A 20 0.55 6.62 -10.83
N ALA A 21 0.63 6.17 -9.58
CA ALA A 21 1.01 7.01 -8.44
C ALA A 21 2.52 6.95 -8.10
N GLY A 22 3.29 6.08 -8.75
CA GLY A 22 4.67 5.79 -8.36
C GLY A 22 4.75 4.77 -7.22
N THR A 23 5.94 4.19 -7.05
CA THR A 23 6.15 3.02 -6.18
C THR A 23 5.88 3.31 -4.70
N SER A 24 6.31 4.47 -4.18
CA SER A 24 6.15 4.81 -2.76
C SER A 24 4.69 4.98 -2.35
N ILE A 25 3.88 5.64 -3.19
CA ILE A 25 2.42 5.74 -2.98
C ILE A 25 1.78 4.35 -3.17
N ASN A 26 2.17 3.61 -4.21
CA ASN A 26 1.60 2.27 -4.43
C ASN A 26 1.92 1.29 -3.30
N ALA A 27 3.07 1.44 -2.64
CA ALA A 27 3.42 0.68 -1.45
C ALA A 27 2.47 0.99 -0.27
N VAL A 28 2.05 2.24 -0.10
CA VAL A 28 1.01 2.63 0.87
C VAL A 28 -0.30 1.94 0.53
N LEU A 29 -0.76 2.05 -0.72
CA LEU A 29 -2.02 1.45 -1.18
C LEU A 29 -2.05 -0.07 -0.98
N ALA A 30 -0.95 -0.74 -1.31
CA ALA A 30 -0.80 -2.18 -1.14
C ALA A 30 -0.91 -2.61 0.33
N ARG A 31 -0.25 -1.89 1.24
CA ARG A 31 -0.32 -2.16 2.67
C ARG A 31 -1.73 -1.95 3.23
N LEU A 32 -2.40 -0.86 2.85
CA LEU A 32 -3.78 -0.61 3.25
C LEU A 32 -4.73 -1.69 2.70
N LEU A 33 -4.51 -2.18 1.48
CA LEU A 33 -5.26 -3.29 0.92
C LEU A 33 -5.05 -4.59 1.70
N THR A 34 -3.81 -4.93 2.03
CA THR A 34 -3.51 -6.09 2.87
C THR A 34 -4.12 -5.95 4.25
N HIS A 35 -4.08 -4.78 4.87
CA HIS A 35 -4.73 -4.51 6.15
C HIS A 35 -6.26 -4.65 6.08
N ALA A 36 -6.90 -4.01 5.09
CA ALA A 36 -8.36 -3.96 4.99
C ALA A 36 -9.01 -5.29 4.58
N SER A 37 -8.27 -6.18 3.90
CA SER A 37 -8.83 -7.38 3.27
C SER A 37 -8.05 -8.68 3.52
N GLY A 38 -6.85 -8.62 4.10
CA GLY A 38 -5.94 -9.76 4.23
C GLY A 38 -5.34 -10.26 2.91
N LEU A 39 -5.63 -9.59 1.78
CA LEU A 39 -5.20 -10.05 0.46
C LEU A 39 -3.73 -9.71 0.22
N GLY A 40 -3.01 -10.66 -0.38
CA GLY A 40 -1.64 -10.46 -0.81
C GLY A 40 -1.57 -9.49 -2.00
N THR A 41 -0.67 -8.52 -1.93
CA THR A 41 -0.50 -7.51 -2.99
C THR A 41 0.91 -7.45 -3.52
N SER A 42 1.09 -6.89 -4.72
CA SER A 42 2.39 -6.46 -5.24
C SER A 42 2.27 -5.13 -5.97
N VAL A 43 3.38 -4.40 -6.07
CA VAL A 43 3.38 -3.01 -6.53
C VAL A 43 4.32 -2.82 -7.72
N SER A 44 3.96 -1.91 -8.61
CA SER A 44 4.84 -1.29 -9.59
C SER A 44 4.71 0.24 -9.48
N ASN A 45 5.37 0.99 -10.36
CA ASN A 45 5.13 2.43 -10.49
C ASN A 45 3.74 2.76 -11.07
N LEU A 46 3.08 1.82 -11.76
CA LEU A 46 1.83 2.05 -12.49
C LEU A 46 0.58 1.50 -11.81
N SER A 47 0.73 0.48 -10.97
CA SER A 47 -0.41 -0.28 -10.47
C SER A 47 -0.14 -1.00 -9.16
N VAL A 48 -1.23 -1.36 -8.47
CA VAL A 48 -1.24 -2.35 -7.40
C VAL A 48 -1.96 -3.60 -7.88
N LYS A 49 -1.27 -4.73 -7.79
CA LYS A 49 -1.82 -6.05 -8.13
C LYS A 49 -2.28 -6.75 -6.86
N ILE A 50 -3.51 -7.24 -6.86
CA ILE A 50 -4.17 -7.91 -5.75
C ILE A 50 -4.29 -9.39 -6.13
N ARG A 51 -3.58 -10.27 -5.41
CA ARG A 51 -3.50 -11.71 -5.67
C ARG A 51 -4.76 -12.42 -5.17
N SER A 52 -5.88 -12.12 -5.80
CA SER A 52 -7.18 -12.73 -5.55
C SER A 52 -7.99 -12.75 -6.83
N VAL A 53 -8.86 -13.75 -6.98
CA VAL A 53 -9.87 -13.81 -8.04
C VAL A 53 -11.29 -13.54 -7.53
N GLY A 54 -11.43 -13.34 -6.21
CA GLY A 54 -12.72 -13.12 -5.55
C GLY A 54 -13.28 -11.71 -5.77
N ALA A 55 -14.60 -11.55 -5.60
CA ALA A 55 -15.29 -10.28 -5.82
C ALA A 55 -14.91 -9.17 -4.80
N GLY A 56 -14.41 -9.55 -3.61
CA GLY A 56 -14.08 -8.61 -2.53
C GLY A 56 -12.90 -7.67 -2.81
N ALA A 57 -12.16 -7.86 -3.89
CA ALA A 57 -11.06 -6.96 -4.25
C ALA A 57 -11.54 -5.54 -4.60
N LYS A 58 -12.69 -5.41 -5.27
CA LYS A 58 -13.25 -4.09 -5.59
C LYS A 58 -13.66 -3.33 -4.33
N ASP A 59 -14.36 -4.01 -3.43
CA ASP A 59 -14.82 -3.41 -2.17
C ASP A 59 -13.63 -3.01 -1.29
N ALA A 60 -12.56 -3.82 -1.27
CA ALA A 60 -11.32 -3.47 -0.59
C ALA A 60 -10.67 -2.21 -1.17
N VAL A 61 -10.64 -2.07 -2.51
CA VAL A 61 -10.11 -0.85 -3.15
C VAL A 61 -10.96 0.37 -2.81
N VAL A 62 -12.30 0.24 -2.83
CA VAL A 62 -13.20 1.34 -2.46
C VAL A 62 -12.94 1.77 -1.01
N ARG A 63 -12.89 0.81 -0.08
CA ARG A 63 -12.61 1.08 1.34
C ARG A 63 -11.27 1.77 1.54
N VAL A 64 -10.21 1.30 0.89
CA VAL A 64 -8.88 1.93 0.98
C VAL A 64 -8.89 3.35 0.42
N HIS A 65 -9.62 3.59 -0.67
CA HIS A 65 -9.76 4.93 -1.22
C HIS A 65 -10.50 5.87 -0.25
N GLU A 66 -11.58 5.41 0.39
CA GLU A 66 -12.31 6.17 1.40
C GLU A 66 -11.42 6.53 2.59
N MET A 67 -10.68 5.56 3.15
CA MET A 67 -9.71 5.79 4.23
C MET A 67 -8.70 6.90 3.89
N LEU A 68 -8.19 6.91 2.65
CA LEU A 68 -7.22 7.93 2.20
C LEU A 68 -7.86 9.31 2.01
N VAL A 69 -9.09 9.38 1.51
CA VAL A 69 -9.81 10.65 1.33
C VAL A 69 -10.09 11.27 2.70
N GLU A 70 -10.61 10.47 3.63
CA GLU A 70 -10.98 10.86 4.99
C GLU A 70 -9.76 11.10 5.89
N GLY A 71 -8.60 10.54 5.54
CA GLY A 71 -7.41 10.56 6.40
C GLY A 71 -7.52 9.62 7.60
N ASP A 72 -8.46 8.67 7.57
CA ASP A 72 -8.66 7.63 8.58
C ASP A 72 -7.71 6.46 8.30
N LEU A 73 -6.41 6.72 8.47
CA LEU A 73 -5.37 5.73 8.29
C LEU A 73 -5.09 5.01 9.62
N PRO A 74 -4.92 3.68 9.62
CA PRO A 74 -4.48 2.95 10.80
C PRO A 74 -3.10 3.47 11.24
N SER A 75 -2.78 3.32 12.52
CA SER A 75 -1.43 3.59 13.02
C SER A 75 -0.43 2.75 12.25
N VAL A 76 0.79 3.26 12.03
CA VAL A 76 1.81 2.60 11.18
C VAL A 76 2.01 1.12 11.55
N GLU A 77 1.96 0.83 12.84
CA GLU A 77 2.10 -0.50 13.41
C GLU A 77 0.99 -1.47 12.95
N GLU A 78 -0.23 -0.97 12.68
CA GLU A 78 -1.42 -1.77 12.37
C GLU A 78 -1.53 -2.21 10.91
N TRP A 79 -1.02 -1.44 9.95
CA TRP A 79 -1.11 -1.75 8.51
C TRP A 79 0.21 -2.28 7.94
N GLY A 80 1.16 -2.59 8.82
CA GLY A 80 2.04 -3.72 8.63
C GLY A 80 3.50 -3.40 8.93
N GLU A 81 4.17 -4.39 9.51
CA GLU A 81 5.62 -4.40 9.62
C GLU A 81 6.25 -4.35 8.21
N PHE A 82 7.28 -3.53 8.05
CA PHE A 82 8.25 -3.65 6.98
C PHE A 82 9.07 -4.90 7.25
N ASP A 83 8.91 -5.89 6.38
CA ASP A 83 9.72 -7.09 6.45
C ASP A 83 11.19 -6.73 6.17
N ALA A 84 11.93 -6.44 7.24
CA ALA A 84 13.35 -6.13 7.24
C ALA A 84 14.19 -7.31 6.73
N THR A 85 13.63 -8.53 6.70
CA THR A 85 14.31 -9.71 6.18
C THR A 85 14.35 -9.76 4.65
N LYS A 86 13.54 -8.95 3.96
CA LYS A 86 13.61 -8.81 2.51
C LYS A 86 14.79 -7.90 2.15
N ARG A 87 15.83 -8.45 1.51
CA ARG A 87 17.02 -7.72 0.98
C ARG A 87 16.71 -6.44 0.20
N SER A 88 15.52 -6.31 -0.39
CA SER A 88 15.07 -5.08 -1.06
C SER A 88 14.85 -3.89 -0.11
N ALA A 89 14.81 -4.12 1.19
CA ALA A 89 14.62 -3.11 2.22
C ALA A 89 15.95 -2.68 2.89
N LEU A 90 17.11 -3.19 2.49
CA LEU A 90 18.38 -2.79 3.11
C LEU A 90 18.89 -1.50 2.45
N LEU A 91 18.48 -0.36 2.99
CA LEU A 91 18.83 0.96 2.44
C LEU A 91 20.13 1.52 3.02
N SER A 92 20.61 0.92 4.11
CA SER A 92 21.86 1.28 4.78
C SER A 92 22.50 0.05 5.43
N ALA A 93 23.83 -0.04 5.39
CA ALA A 93 24.57 -1.09 6.11
C ALA A 93 24.42 -0.99 7.64
N PHE A 94 24.08 0.19 8.16
CA PHE A 94 23.85 0.40 9.60
C PHE A 94 22.43 0.06 10.04
N GLN A 95 21.54 -0.26 9.10
CA GLN A 95 20.15 -0.58 9.39
C GLN A 95 20.04 -1.80 10.31
N GLU A 96 20.89 -2.82 10.11
CA GLU A 96 20.96 -4.03 10.96
C GLU A 96 21.40 -3.75 12.41
N CYS A 97 22.00 -2.58 12.65
CA CYS A 97 22.40 -2.16 14.00
C CYS A 97 21.29 -1.41 14.74
N LEU A 98 20.19 -1.07 14.06
CA LEU A 98 19.06 -0.37 14.67
C LEU A 98 18.19 -1.37 15.45
N PRO A 99 17.63 -0.96 16.61
CA PRO A 99 16.50 -1.67 17.18
C PRO A 99 15.37 -1.77 16.16
N SER A 100 14.64 -2.89 16.14
CA SER A 100 13.60 -3.16 15.12
C SER A 100 12.63 -1.99 14.94
N GLU A 101 12.13 -1.39 16.02
CA GLU A 101 11.24 -0.22 15.96
C GLU A 101 11.85 0.96 15.17
N LYS A 102 13.14 1.24 15.34
CA LYS A 102 13.84 2.34 14.65
C LYS A 102 14.13 2.00 13.20
N GLU A 103 14.45 0.75 12.90
CA GLU A 103 14.56 0.27 11.53
C GLU A 103 13.21 0.40 10.79
N GLN A 104 12.11 -0.01 11.41
CA GLN A 104 10.76 0.13 10.85
C GLN A 104 10.41 1.59 10.55
N ALA A 105 10.69 2.50 11.48
CA ALA A 105 10.48 3.93 11.29
C ALA A 105 11.30 4.49 10.13
N PHE A 106 12.59 4.12 10.04
CA PHE A 106 13.47 4.56 8.96
C PHE A 106 12.99 4.05 7.58
N LEU A 107 12.62 2.78 7.48
CA LEU A 107 12.11 2.19 6.24
C LEU A 107 10.80 2.82 5.80
N ARG A 108 9.92 3.11 6.76
CA ARG A 108 8.68 3.84 6.48
C ARG A 108 8.96 5.19 5.86
N ASP A 109 9.77 6.01 6.52
CA ASP A 109 10.03 7.38 6.10
C ASP A 109 10.76 7.43 4.75
N SER A 110 11.53 6.38 4.44
CA SER A 110 12.30 6.28 3.19
C SER A 110 11.52 5.69 2.01
N LEU A 111 10.54 4.81 2.26
CA LEU A 111 9.89 4.01 1.21
C LEU A 111 8.41 4.30 1.01
N LEU A 112 7.74 4.92 1.99
CA LEU A 112 6.32 5.27 1.88
C LEU A 112 6.12 6.77 1.74
N ASP A 113 5.10 7.12 0.98
CA ASP A 113 4.60 8.48 0.87
C ASP A 113 3.11 8.51 1.23
N ALA A 114 2.82 8.43 2.54
CA ALA A 114 1.45 8.40 3.04
C ALA A 114 0.71 9.71 2.76
N GLN A 115 1.40 10.84 2.89
CA GLN A 115 0.86 12.15 2.56
C GLN A 115 0.52 12.26 1.06
N GLY A 116 1.46 11.87 0.19
CA GLY A 116 1.24 11.82 -1.24
C GLY A 116 0.13 10.86 -1.64
N ALA A 117 -0.05 9.75 -0.93
CA ALA A 117 -1.16 8.83 -1.15
C ALA A 117 -2.53 9.47 -0.82
N MET A 118 -2.64 10.22 0.29
CA MET A 118 -3.86 10.96 0.63
C MET A 118 -4.16 12.05 -0.40
N GLU A 119 -3.15 12.81 -0.82
CA GLU A 119 -3.31 13.83 -1.86
C GLU A 119 -3.69 13.23 -3.22
N TRP A 120 -3.10 12.07 -3.56
CA TRP A 120 -3.44 11.31 -4.76
C TRP A 120 -4.88 10.81 -4.74
N ALA A 121 -5.43 10.42 -3.59
CA ALA A 121 -6.80 9.96 -3.47
C ALA A 121 -7.82 11.10 -3.64
N ARG A 122 -7.45 12.32 -3.26
CA ARG A 122 -8.30 13.53 -3.36
C ARG A 122 -8.33 14.17 -4.76
N LYS A 123 -7.43 13.76 -5.65
CA LYS A 123 -7.34 14.19 -7.06
C LYS A 123 -8.12 13.24 -7.97
#